data_AF-A0A840QMA0-F1
#
_entry.id   AF-A0A840QMA0-F1
#
_cell.length_a   1.000
_cell.length_b   1.000
_cell.length_c   1.000
_cell.angle_alpha   90.00
_cell.angle_beta   90.00
_cell.angle_gamma   90.00
#
_symmetry.space_group_name_H-M   'P 1'
#
loop_
_entity.id
_entity.type
_entity.pdbx_description
1 polymer ?
#
loop_
_entity_poly.entity_id
_entity_poly.type
_entity_poly.pdbx_seq_one_letter_code
_entity_poly.pdbx_strand_id
1 'polypeptide(L)'
;MKVKDMIDTMEKLLPILKEYENVHVHDMLDDIYKKVKNDPQPSQPSQPKPHTTTTEKTTTNTDINCANIISAIETLDKDDITQYLHKYKKDELIAIGKEIGLHLKKRDKKALLIEAIADHFSFIQLNKKIANREVDQKIFN
;
A
#
# COMPACT_ATOMS: atom_id res chain seq x y z
N MET A 1 -2.09 28.43 10.75
CA MET A 1 -0.73 28.23 11.29
C MET A 1 0.07 29.50 11.03
N LYS A 2 0.62 30.12 12.08
CA LYS A 2 1.51 31.26 11.93
C LYS A 2 2.90 30.75 11.50
N VAL A 3 3.70 31.60 10.88
CA VAL A 3 5.08 31.25 10.46
C VAL A 3 5.91 30.71 11.63
N LYS A 4 5.72 31.29 12.82
CA LYS A 4 6.33 30.81 14.06
C LYS A 4 5.96 29.35 14.38
N ASP A 5 4.68 28.99 14.29
CA ASP A 5 4.21 27.62 14.56
C ASP A 5 4.82 26.61 13.56
N MET A 6 5.07 27.03 12.32
CA MET A 6 5.71 26.20 11.30
C MET A 6 7.20 25.99 11.56
N ILE A 7 7.90 27.04 12.01
CA ILE A 7 9.31 26.96 12.45
C ILE A 7 9.42 25.98 13.62
N ASP A 8 8.60 26.15 14.65
CA ASP A 8 8.60 25.29 15.85
C ASP A 8 8.29 23.82 15.50
N THR A 9 7.44 23.58 14.49
CA THR A 9 7.11 22.23 14.00
C THR A 9 8.26 21.62 13.22
N MET A 10 8.90 22.40 12.34
CA MET A 10 10.08 21.98 11.58
C MET A 10 11.26 21.66 12.49
N GLU A 11 11.53 22.46 13.53
CA GLU A 11 12.58 22.19 14.51
C GLU A 11 12.42 20.84 15.21
N LYS A 12 11.18 20.41 15.44
CA LYS A 12 10.86 19.09 16.04
C LYS A 12 10.92 17.94 15.04
N LEU A 13 10.55 18.18 13.78
CA LEU A 13 10.57 17.17 12.72
C LEU A 13 11.98 16.86 12.21
N LEU A 14 12.84 17.87 12.13
CA LEU A 14 14.17 17.77 11.57
C LEU A 14 15.06 16.69 12.21
N PRO A 15 15.11 16.52 13.56
CA PRO A 15 15.86 15.41 14.15
C PRO A 15 15.26 14.04 13.81
N ILE A 16 13.94 13.92 13.72
CA ILE A 16 13.28 12.66 13.32
C ILE A 16 13.70 12.31 11.90
N LEU A 17 13.61 13.27 10.97
CA LEU A 17 14.00 13.06 9.58
C LEU A 17 15.48 12.70 9.41
N LYS A 18 16.37 13.24 10.26
CA LYS A 18 17.80 12.91 10.26
C LYS A 18 18.07 11.45 10.61
N GLU A 19 17.31 10.84 11.52
CA GLU A 19 17.45 9.41 11.84
C GLU A 19 17.13 8.49 10.65
N TYR A 20 16.42 9.01 9.64
CA TYR A 20 16.03 8.29 8.43
C TYR A 20 16.63 8.88 7.15
N GLU A 21 17.71 9.67 7.24
CA GLU A 21 18.31 10.41 6.10
C GLU A 21 18.64 9.50 4.90
N ASN A 22 19.02 8.25 5.16
CA ASN A 22 19.42 7.28 4.13
C ASN A 22 18.35 6.23 3.83
N VAL A 23 17.11 6.46 4.26
CA VAL A 23 16.01 5.49 4.18
C VAL A 23 14.90 6.08 3.31
N HIS A 24 14.24 5.27 2.48
CA HIS A 24 13.12 5.75 1.69
C HIS A 24 11.99 6.25 2.61
N VAL A 25 11.35 7.35 2.22
CA VAL A 25 10.24 7.97 2.98
C VAL A 25 9.15 6.96 3.32
N HIS A 26 8.87 6.00 2.42
CA HIS A 26 7.88 4.95 2.67
C HIS A 26 8.29 4.01 3.82
N ASP A 27 9.55 3.56 3.83
CA ASP A 27 10.09 2.69 4.88
C ASP A 27 10.18 3.41 6.23
N MET A 28 10.51 4.71 6.21
CA MET A 28 10.44 5.57 7.41
C MET A 28 9.02 5.63 7.98
N LEU A 29 8.01 5.87 7.13
CA LEU A 29 6.61 5.96 7.57
C LEU A 29 6.10 4.63 8.12
N ASP A 30 6.49 3.51 7.52
CA ASP A 30 6.16 2.17 8.01
C ASP A 30 6.80 1.87 9.37
N ASP A 31 8.07 2.25 9.57
CA ASP A 31 8.78 2.08 10.84
C ASP A 31 8.19 2.98 11.94
N ILE A 32 7.91 4.24 11.64
CA ILE A 32 7.22 5.16 12.57
C ILE A 32 5.84 4.61 12.94
N TYR A 33 5.07 4.13 11.96
CA TYR A 33 3.75 3.54 12.20
C TYR A 33 3.83 2.29 13.09
N LYS A 34 4.79 1.39 12.83
CA LYS A 34 5.04 0.21 13.67
C LYS A 34 5.45 0.59 15.08
N LYS A 35 6.33 1.58 15.25
CA LYS A 35 6.78 2.04 16.57
C LYS A 35 5.65 2.68 17.38
N VAL A 36 4.80 3.48 16.74
CA VAL A 36 3.63 4.09 17.40
C VAL A 36 2.55 3.05 17.74
N LYS A 37 2.33 2.06 16.88
CA LYS A 37 1.31 1.01 17.10
C LYS A 37 1.74 -0.05 18.12
N ASN A 38 3.03 -0.33 18.21
CA ASN A 38 3.59 -1.36 19.10
C ASN A 38 4.04 -0.80 20.45
N ASP A 39 3.90 0.51 20.70
CA ASP A 39 4.11 1.07 22.03
C ASP A 39 3.01 0.53 22.96
N PRO A 40 3.32 -0.32 23.95
CA PRO A 40 2.34 -0.76 24.92
C PRO A 40 2.04 0.46 25.79
N GLN A 41 0.90 1.10 25.50
CA GLN A 41 0.32 2.16 26.31
C GLN A 41 0.52 1.87 27.81
N PRO A 42 1.11 2.80 28.59
CA PRO A 42 1.27 2.60 30.02
C PRO A 42 -0.11 2.45 30.68
N SER A 43 -0.25 1.37 31.43
CA SER A 43 -1.37 1.00 32.27
C SER A 43 -2.00 2.19 33.00
N GLN A 44 -3.32 2.35 32.88
CA GLN A 44 -4.13 2.95 33.94
C GLN A 44 -5.24 1.97 34.37
N PRO A 45 -5.63 1.98 35.66
CA PRO A 45 -6.13 0.80 36.35
C PRO A 45 -7.66 0.67 36.34
N SER A 46 -8.09 -0.56 36.12
CA SER A 46 -9.24 -1.27 36.70
C SER A 46 -10.45 -0.47 37.20
N GLN A 47 -11.59 -0.62 36.51
CA GLN A 47 -12.89 -0.83 37.17
C GLN A 47 -13.70 -1.95 36.46
N PRO A 48 -14.56 -2.70 37.19
CA PRO A 48 -15.09 -3.99 36.75
C PRO A 48 -16.48 -3.90 36.08
N LYS A 49 -16.64 -4.70 34.98
CA LYS A 49 -17.83 -5.39 34.38
C LYS A 49 -19.26 -4.91 34.75
N PRO A 50 -20.30 -5.01 33.85
CA PRO A 50 -20.60 -6.23 33.06
C PRO A 50 -21.24 -6.08 31.65
N HIS A 51 -21.05 -7.15 30.86
CA HIS A 51 -21.96 -7.76 29.87
C HIS A 51 -22.75 -6.87 28.88
N THR A 52 -22.37 -6.90 27.60
CA THR A 52 -23.24 -7.44 26.54
C THR A 52 -22.43 -7.85 25.31
N THR A 53 -22.75 -9.05 24.86
CA THR A 53 -22.31 -9.74 23.67
C THR A 53 -22.55 -8.90 22.41
N THR A 54 -21.50 -8.54 21.68
CA THR A 54 -21.55 -8.49 20.21
C THR A 54 -20.16 -8.85 19.71
N THR A 55 -20.08 -10.08 19.23
CA THR A 55 -18.91 -10.68 18.62
C THR A 55 -18.70 -10.05 17.25
N GLU A 56 -18.00 -8.91 17.17
CA GLU A 56 -17.40 -8.49 15.90
C GLU A 56 -16.12 -9.32 15.67
N LYS A 57 -16.34 -10.52 15.13
CA LYS A 57 -15.32 -11.31 14.44
C LYS A 57 -14.92 -10.54 13.18
N THR A 58 -13.99 -9.59 13.29
CA THR A 58 -13.29 -9.08 12.12
C THR A 58 -12.39 -10.19 11.61
N THR A 59 -12.91 -10.79 10.55
CA THR A 59 -12.45 -11.99 9.87
C THR A 59 -11.06 -11.75 9.29
N THR A 60 -10.09 -12.56 9.73
CA THR A 60 -8.81 -12.86 9.05
C THR A 60 -8.12 -11.67 8.39
N ASN A 61 -7.43 -10.85 9.18
CA ASN A 61 -6.30 -10.06 8.67
C ASN A 61 -5.24 -11.05 8.19
N THR A 62 -5.26 -11.32 6.89
CA THR A 62 -4.04 -11.70 6.20
C THR A 62 -3.32 -10.37 6.00
N ASP A 63 -2.32 -10.06 6.82
CA ASP A 63 -1.46 -8.87 6.72
C ASP A 63 -0.61 -8.93 5.43
N ILE A 64 -1.28 -8.94 4.28
CA ILE A 64 -0.65 -8.80 2.97
C ILE A 64 -0.47 -7.31 2.72
N ASN A 65 0.80 -6.89 2.70
CA ASN A 65 1.16 -5.54 2.30
C ASN A 65 0.90 -5.37 0.79
N CYS A 66 -0.32 -4.95 0.45
CA CYS A 66 -0.76 -4.77 -0.94
C CYS A 66 0.07 -3.69 -1.64
N ALA A 67 0.52 -2.65 -0.95
CA ALA A 67 1.36 -1.59 -1.52
C ALA A 67 2.71 -2.12 -2.03
N ASN A 68 3.37 -3.00 -1.26
CA ASN A 68 4.62 -3.64 -1.69
C ASN A 68 4.41 -4.54 -2.91
N ILE A 69 3.28 -5.26 -2.94
CA ILE A 69 2.91 -6.13 -4.07
C ILE A 69 2.69 -5.29 -5.32
N ILE A 70 1.93 -4.19 -5.21
CA ILE A 70 1.64 -3.25 -6.30
C ILE A 70 2.93 -2.65 -6.85
N SER A 71 3.82 -2.20 -5.98
CA SER A 71 5.10 -1.60 -6.37
C SER A 71 6.00 -2.62 -7.08
N ALA A 72 6.01 -3.87 -6.61
CA ALA A 72 6.78 -4.95 -7.23
C ALA A 72 6.26 -5.33 -8.62
N ILE A 73 4.95 -5.30 -8.85
CA ILE A 73 4.34 -5.68 -10.13
C ILE A 73 4.25 -4.51 -11.13
N GLU A 74 4.39 -3.26 -10.68
CA GLU A 74 4.31 -2.08 -11.57
C GLU A 74 5.42 -2.07 -12.63
N THR A 75 6.59 -2.62 -12.31
CA THR A 75 7.77 -2.68 -13.19
C THR A 75 7.88 -3.96 -14.01
N LEU A 76 7.04 -4.96 -13.75
CA LEU A 76 7.07 -6.26 -14.43
C LEU A 76 6.21 -6.25 -15.68
N ASP A 77 6.53 -7.06 -16.69
CA ASP A 77 5.66 -7.25 -17.84
C ASP A 77 4.49 -8.20 -17.50
N LYS A 78 3.52 -8.30 -18.41
CA LYS A 78 2.27 -9.02 -18.16
C LYS A 78 2.48 -10.49 -17.75
N ASP A 79 3.44 -11.17 -18.35
CA ASP A 79 3.70 -12.59 -18.08
C ASP A 79 4.33 -12.77 -16.70
N ASP A 80 5.30 -11.91 -16.36
CA ASP A 80 5.93 -11.87 -15.04
C ASP A 80 4.94 -11.50 -13.93
N ILE A 81 4.02 -10.55 -14.17
CA ILE A 81 2.94 -10.22 -13.21
C ILE A 81 2.06 -11.44 -12.96
N THR A 82 1.67 -12.14 -14.02
CA THR A 82 0.83 -13.33 -13.93
C THR A 82 1.51 -14.41 -13.08
N GLN A 83 2.79 -14.67 -13.35
CA GLN A 83 3.59 -15.63 -12.58
C GLN A 83 3.79 -15.19 -11.13
N TYR A 84 4.07 -13.91 -10.89
CA TYR A 84 4.25 -13.34 -9.56
C TYR A 84 2.98 -13.49 -8.71
N LEU A 85 1.80 -13.30 -9.31
CA LEU A 85 0.53 -13.34 -8.60
C LEU A 85 0.02 -14.76 -8.29
N HIS A 86 0.57 -15.79 -8.93
CA HIS A 86 0.18 -17.18 -8.70
C HIS A 86 0.39 -17.66 -7.26
N LYS A 87 1.34 -17.06 -6.51
CA LYS A 87 1.63 -17.42 -5.12
C LYS A 87 0.55 -16.96 -4.13
N TYR A 88 -0.29 -15.99 -4.50
CA TYR A 88 -1.33 -15.44 -3.63
C TYR A 88 -2.64 -16.23 -3.69
N LYS A 89 -3.40 -16.21 -2.61
CA LYS A 89 -4.74 -16.78 -2.47
C LYS A 89 -5.78 -15.87 -3.12
N LYS A 90 -6.98 -16.39 -3.38
CA LYS A 90 -8.07 -15.61 -4.01
C LYS A 90 -8.44 -14.37 -3.20
N ASP A 91 -8.57 -14.49 -1.88
CA ASP A 91 -8.92 -13.34 -1.03
C ASP A 91 -7.84 -12.26 -1.05
N GLU A 92 -6.57 -12.68 -1.17
CA GLU A 92 -5.42 -11.78 -1.30
C GLU A 92 -5.43 -11.03 -2.65
N LEU A 93 -5.72 -11.73 -3.74
CA LEU A 93 -5.88 -11.12 -5.06
C LEU A 93 -7.05 -10.12 -5.11
N ILE A 94 -8.13 -10.41 -4.39
CA ILE A 94 -9.27 -9.48 -4.28
C ILE A 94 -8.89 -8.23 -3.49
N ALA A 95 -8.09 -8.37 -2.42
CA ALA A 95 -7.56 -7.23 -1.68
C ALA A 95 -6.64 -6.37 -2.55
N ILE A 96 -5.71 -6.99 -3.30
CA ILE A 96 -4.84 -6.29 -4.27
C ILE A 96 -5.68 -5.56 -5.31
N GLY A 97 -6.67 -6.23 -5.91
CA GLY A 97 -7.58 -5.65 -6.89
C GLY A 97 -8.33 -4.43 -6.34
N LYS A 98 -8.82 -4.50 -5.10
CA LYS A 98 -9.52 -3.39 -4.45
C LYS A 98 -8.61 -2.17 -4.27
N GLU A 99 -7.35 -2.40 -3.90
CA GLU A 99 -6.36 -1.34 -3.69
C GLU A 99 -6.04 -0.57 -4.98
N ILE A 100 -6.02 -1.26 -6.12
CA ILE A 100 -5.82 -0.65 -7.45
C ILE A 100 -7.14 -0.19 -8.12
N GLY A 101 -8.26 -0.21 -7.39
CA GLY A 101 -9.56 0.26 -7.89
C GLY A 101 -10.32 -0.72 -8.81
N LEU A 102 -9.90 -1.98 -8.90
CA LEU A 102 -10.63 -3.03 -9.62
C LEU A 102 -11.72 -3.68 -8.74
N HIS A 103 -12.91 -3.83 -9.31
CA HIS A 103 -14.02 -4.55 -8.67
C HIS A 103 -13.98 -6.04 -9.03
N LEU A 104 -13.16 -6.80 -8.30
CA LEU A 104 -13.05 -8.25 -8.46
C LEU A 104 -14.08 -9.00 -7.60
N LYS A 105 -14.76 -10.03 -8.16
CA LYS A 105 -15.79 -10.78 -7.42
C LYS A 105 -15.21 -12.09 -6.86
N LYS A 106 -15.57 -12.42 -5.61
CA LYS A 106 -15.19 -13.69 -4.94
C LYS A 106 -15.55 -14.95 -5.73
N ARG A 107 -16.63 -14.89 -6.52
CA ARG A 107 -17.10 -16.00 -7.37
C ARG A 107 -16.17 -16.30 -8.55
N ASP A 108 -15.38 -15.33 -8.99
CA ASP A 108 -14.56 -15.44 -10.19
C ASP A 108 -13.40 -16.42 -9.96
N LYS A 109 -12.94 -17.10 -11.01
CA LYS A 109 -11.84 -18.08 -10.88
C LYS A 109 -10.52 -17.35 -10.56
N LYS A 110 -9.61 -18.01 -9.81
CA LYS A 110 -8.30 -17.44 -9.46
C LYS A 110 -7.55 -16.92 -10.69
N ALA A 111 -7.54 -17.69 -11.78
CA ALA A 111 -6.91 -17.27 -13.04
C ALA A 111 -7.50 -15.97 -13.61
N LEU A 112 -8.83 -15.79 -13.54
CA LEU A 112 -9.47 -14.55 -13.99
C LEU A 112 -9.12 -13.35 -13.11
N LEU A 113 -8.95 -13.56 -11.79
CA LEU A 113 -8.50 -12.51 -10.88
C LEU A 113 -7.08 -12.05 -11.21
N ILE A 114 -6.18 -13.00 -11.50
CA ILE A 114 -4.80 -12.72 -11.88
C ILE A 114 -4.76 -11.98 -13.22
N GLU A 115 -5.48 -12.49 -14.23
CA GLU A 115 -5.54 -11.88 -15.57
C GLU A 115 -6.02 -10.43 -15.50
N ALA A 116 -7.09 -10.16 -14.74
CA ALA A 116 -7.64 -8.81 -14.59
C ALA A 116 -6.66 -7.83 -13.94
N ILE A 117 -5.87 -8.29 -12.97
CA ILE A 117 -4.82 -7.47 -12.35
C ILE A 117 -3.68 -7.24 -13.35
N ALA A 118 -3.24 -8.28 -14.06
CA ALA A 118 -2.16 -8.18 -15.05
C ALA A 118 -2.53 -7.25 -16.23
N ASP A 119 -3.76 -7.34 -16.73
CA ASP A 119 -4.28 -6.47 -17.79
C ASP A 119 -4.30 -4.99 -17.37
N HIS A 120 -4.67 -4.69 -16.13
CA HIS A 120 -4.69 -3.33 -15.61
C HIS A 120 -3.30 -2.68 -15.68
N PHE A 121 -2.26 -3.38 -15.21
CA PHE A 121 -0.89 -2.87 -15.27
C PHE A 121 -0.34 -2.83 -16.69
N SER A 122 -0.66 -3.82 -17.54
CA SER A 122 -0.28 -3.81 -18.95
C SER A 122 -0.82 -2.58 -19.67
N PHE A 123 -2.07 -2.20 -19.41
CA PHE A 123 -2.67 -0.99 -19.96
C PHE A 123 -1.99 0.30 -19.47
N ILE A 124 -1.69 0.39 -18.16
CA ILE A 124 -0.96 1.53 -17.60
C ILE A 124 0.42 1.69 -18.25
N GLN A 125 1.16 0.59 -18.40
CA GLN A 125 2.48 0.60 -19.03
C GLN A 125 2.41 0.98 -20.50
N LEU A 126 1.42 0.48 -21.23
CA LEU A 126 1.19 0.88 -22.62
C LEU A 126 0.93 2.38 -22.73
N ASN A 127 0.08 2.93 -21.86
CA ASN A 127 -0.21 4.36 -21.82
C ASN A 127 1.04 5.20 -21.46
N LYS A 128 1.85 4.76 -20.49
CA LYS A 128 3.13 5.42 -20.17
C LYS A 128 4.07 5.43 -21.38
N LYS A 129 4.17 4.31 -22.11
CA LYS A 129 4.99 4.22 -23.35
C LYS A 129 4.49 5.15 -24.45
N ILE A 130 3.17 5.28 -24.61
CA ILE A 130 2.57 6.19 -25.61
C ILE A 130 2.79 7.65 -25.22
N ALA A 131 2.55 8.02 -23.96
CA ALA A 131 2.76 9.39 -23.48
C ALA A 131 4.22 9.84 -23.65
N ASN A 132 5.18 8.95 -23.38
CA ASN A 132 6.60 9.26 -23.53
C ASN A 132 7.04 9.38 -25.00
N ARG A 133 6.35 8.73 -25.95
CA ARG A 133 6.62 8.90 -27.39
C ARG A 133 6.30 10.31 -27.91
N GLU A 134 5.31 10.99 -27.32
CA GLU A 134 4.98 12.38 -27.70
C GLU A 134 6.02 13.40 -27.22
N VAL A 135 6.78 13.07 -26.17
CA VAL A 135 7.83 13.93 -25.62
C VAL A 135 9.08 13.88 -26.49
N ASP A 136 9.48 12.69 -26.94
CA ASP A 136 10.67 12.51 -27.80
C ASP A 136 10.52 13.19 -29.17
N GLN A 137 9.30 13.23 -29.74
CA GLN A 137 9.07 13.92 -31.02
C GLN A 137 9.11 15.45 -30.92
N LYS A 138 8.96 16.04 -29.73
CA LYS A 138 9.06 17.49 -29.53
C LYS A 138 10.48 18.01 -29.29
N ILE A 139 11.44 17.12 -29.01
CA ILE A 139 12.84 17.51 -28.78
C ILE A 139 13.61 17.65 -30.12
N PHE A 140 13.05 17.15 -31.23
CA PHE A 140 13.68 17.14 -32.55
C PHE A 140 13.06 18.09 -33.59
N ASN A 141 12.20 19.03 -33.19
CA ASN A 141 11.63 20.06 -34.09
C ASN A 141 12.06 21.48 -33.70
#